data_AF-A0A537Y227-F1
#
_entry.id   AF-A0A537Y227-F1
#
_cell.length_a   1.000
_cell.length_b   1.000
_cell.length_c   1.000
_cell.angle_alpha   90.00
_cell.angle_beta   90.00
_cell.angle_gamma   90.00
#
_symmetry.space_group_name_H-M   'P 1'
#
loop_
_entity.id
_entity.type
_entity.pdbx_description
1 polymer ?
#
loop_
_entity_poly.entity_id
_entity_poly.type
_entity_poly.pdbx_seq_one_letter_code
_entity_poly.pdbx_strand_id
1 'polypeptide(L)'
;SRTHPNLIKKLFELEVPEIVDGIVEIKQVAREAGHRSKIAVTSRESNVDPVGACVGPKGSRVRMVVNELRGEKVDIIPWAEDASRFVSNALSPAKVKEVRIDPDTQTAEVIVPDFQLSLAIGKEGQNARLAARLTGWRIDIKSESQLSQEQLRKQAAPAMAQSGVPSGAGAGESAKAGAEAS
;
A
#
# COMPACT_ATOMS: atom_id res chain seq x y z
N SER A 1 -14.97 17.08 -18.83
CA SER A 1 -14.66 15.65 -19.03
C SER A 1 -14.88 14.87 -17.74
N ARG A 2 -15.43 13.65 -17.79
CA ARG A 2 -15.63 12.79 -16.59
C ARG A 2 -14.32 12.19 -16.05
N THR A 3 -13.27 12.21 -16.87
CA THR A 3 -11.90 11.86 -16.48
C THR A 3 -11.16 13.02 -15.80
N HIS A 4 -11.80 14.19 -15.69
CA HIS A 4 -11.15 15.36 -15.12
C HIS A 4 -10.73 15.08 -13.67
N PRO A 5 -9.47 15.39 -13.28
CA PRO A 5 -8.92 15.05 -11.96
C PRO A 5 -9.76 15.66 -10.83
N ASN A 6 -10.29 16.87 -11.03
CA ASN A 6 -11.09 17.58 -10.02
C ASN A 6 -12.57 17.18 -9.96
N LEU A 7 -13.05 16.26 -10.80
CA LEU A 7 -14.48 15.89 -10.79
C LEU A 7 -14.91 15.36 -9.42
N ILE A 8 -14.12 14.45 -8.83
CA ILE A 8 -14.48 13.83 -7.56
C ILE A 8 -14.59 14.85 -6.43
N LYS A 9 -13.68 15.83 -6.38
CA LYS A 9 -13.74 16.93 -5.39
C LYS A 9 -15.05 17.71 -5.51
N LYS A 10 -15.41 18.11 -6.73
CA LYS A 10 -16.66 18.83 -7.00
C LYS A 10 -17.91 18.03 -6.63
N LEU A 11 -17.91 16.72 -6.87
CA LEU A 11 -19.04 15.88 -6.49
C LEU A 11 -19.19 15.78 -4.96
N PHE A 12 -18.09 15.67 -4.23
CA PHE A 12 -18.13 15.71 -2.77
C PHE A 12 -18.52 17.08 -2.22
N GLU A 13 -18.07 18.18 -2.84
CA GLU A 13 -18.52 19.53 -2.49
C GLU A 13 -20.04 19.71 -2.67
N LEU A 14 -20.64 19.13 -3.70
CA LEU A 14 -22.10 19.18 -3.90
C LEU A 14 -22.87 18.33 -2.89
N GLU A 15 -22.25 17.26 -2.39
CA GLU A 15 -22.91 16.23 -1.59
C GLU A 15 -22.73 16.39 -0.08
N VAL A 16 -21.63 17.02 0.34
CA VAL A 16 -21.20 17.11 1.75
C VAL A 16 -21.19 18.58 2.16
N PRO A 17 -22.21 19.07 2.88
CA PRO A 17 -22.29 20.45 3.35
C PRO A 17 -21.05 20.88 4.14
N GLU A 18 -20.51 19.97 4.95
CA GLU A 18 -19.34 20.22 5.79
C GLU A 18 -18.09 20.56 4.96
N ILE A 19 -18.01 20.12 3.69
CA ILE A 19 -16.94 20.49 2.77
C ILE A 19 -17.14 21.91 2.22
N VAL A 20 -18.39 22.29 1.92
CA VAL A 20 -18.75 23.64 1.46
C VAL A 20 -18.46 24.68 2.55
N ASP A 21 -18.81 24.34 3.79
CA ASP A 21 -18.57 25.18 4.97
C ASP A 21 -17.09 25.24 5.37
N GLY A 22 -16.24 24.43 4.70
CA GLY A 22 -14.80 24.36 4.97
C GLY A 22 -14.44 23.63 6.27
N ILE A 23 -15.40 23.02 6.96
CA ILE A 23 -15.19 22.23 8.18
C ILE A 23 -14.42 20.95 7.84
N VAL A 24 -14.82 20.27 6.77
CA VAL A 24 -14.13 19.08 6.25
C VAL A 24 -13.37 19.46 4.98
N GLU A 25 -12.12 19.00 4.89
CA GLU A 25 -11.24 19.31 3.76
C GLU A 25 -10.76 18.03 3.08
N ILE A 26 -10.85 17.96 1.74
CA ILE A 26 -10.21 16.91 0.94
C ILE A 26 -8.76 17.30 0.67
N LYS A 27 -7.84 16.76 1.48
CA LYS A 27 -6.39 17.01 1.39
C LYS A 27 -5.77 16.44 0.12
N GLN A 28 -6.11 15.19 -0.22
CA GLN A 28 -5.46 14.49 -1.33
C GLN A 28 -6.41 13.53 -2.03
N VAL A 29 -6.14 13.29 -3.31
CA VAL A 29 -6.94 12.40 -4.16
C VAL A 29 -5.99 11.55 -5.00
N ALA A 30 -6.18 10.24 -4.94
CA ALA A 30 -5.56 9.28 -5.86
C ALA A 30 -6.67 8.59 -6.64
N ARG A 31 -6.68 8.75 -7.96
CA ARG A 31 -7.80 8.33 -8.82
C ARG A 31 -7.33 7.50 -10.01
N GLU A 32 -8.02 6.40 -10.24
CA GLU A 32 -8.05 5.61 -11.47
C GLU A 32 -9.51 5.64 -11.98
N ALA A 33 -9.79 6.59 -12.88
CA ALA A 33 -11.15 6.94 -13.29
C ALA A 33 -11.91 5.73 -13.84
N GLY A 34 -13.17 5.56 -13.41
CA GLY A 34 -14.02 4.43 -13.79
C GLY A 34 -13.75 3.13 -13.02
N HIS A 35 -12.69 3.08 -12.20
CA HIS A 35 -12.34 1.91 -11.41
C HIS A 35 -12.42 2.19 -9.92
N ARG A 36 -11.45 2.93 -9.39
CA ARG A 36 -11.31 3.19 -7.95
C ARG A 36 -10.61 4.51 -7.68
N SER A 37 -11.07 5.20 -6.66
CA SER A 37 -10.47 6.40 -6.09
C SER A 37 -10.28 6.25 -4.60
N LYS A 38 -9.21 6.84 -4.09
CA LYS A 38 -9.04 7.12 -2.66
C LYS A 38 -9.02 8.63 -2.46
N ILE A 39 -9.75 9.11 -1.46
CA ILE A 39 -9.70 10.51 -1.02
C ILE A 39 -9.25 10.58 0.43
N ALA A 40 -8.35 11.50 0.74
CA ALA A 40 -7.89 11.75 2.09
C ALA A 40 -8.61 12.99 2.64
N VAL A 41 -9.32 12.82 3.75
CA VAL A 41 -10.14 13.87 4.36
C VAL A 41 -9.69 14.17 5.78
N THR A 42 -9.76 15.44 6.18
CA THR A 42 -9.54 15.89 7.56
C THR A 42 -10.64 16.85 7.98
N SER A 43 -10.79 17.07 9.28
CA SER A 43 -11.69 18.09 9.83
C SER A 43 -10.87 19.20 10.49
N ARG A 44 -11.33 20.45 10.34
CA ARG A 44 -10.83 21.61 11.09
C ARG A 44 -11.44 21.70 12.49
N GLU A 45 -12.55 20.99 12.72
CA GLU A 45 -13.26 20.94 13.99
C GLU A 45 -13.14 19.56 14.63
N SER A 46 -12.71 19.50 15.88
CA SER A 46 -12.41 18.25 16.59
C SER A 46 -13.65 17.38 16.87
N ASN A 47 -14.83 17.98 16.90
CA ASN A 47 -16.12 17.32 17.14
C ASN A 47 -16.78 16.80 15.84
N VAL A 48 -16.16 17.00 14.68
CA VAL A 48 -16.70 16.55 13.39
C VAL A 48 -15.83 15.42 12.85
N ASP A 49 -16.44 14.25 12.64
CA ASP A 49 -15.78 13.13 11.95
C ASP A 49 -15.82 13.37 10.43
N PRO A 50 -14.66 13.62 9.78
CA PRO A 50 -14.63 13.90 8.35
C PRO A 50 -14.99 12.67 7.50
N VAL A 51 -14.72 11.45 7.98
CA VAL A 51 -15.08 10.24 7.25
C VAL A 51 -16.58 10.04 7.32
N GLY A 52 -17.17 10.13 8.52
CA GLY A 52 -18.62 10.06 8.73
C GLY A 52 -19.39 11.10 7.94
N ALA A 53 -18.91 12.35 7.90
CA ALA A 53 -19.50 13.43 7.09
C ALA A 53 -19.54 13.07 5.59
N CYS A 54 -18.44 12.55 5.04
CA CYS A 54 -18.38 12.17 3.63
C CYS A 54 -19.17 10.88 3.29
N VAL A 55 -19.28 9.95 4.24
CA VAL A 55 -20.03 8.70 4.06
C VAL A 55 -21.54 8.96 4.15
N GLY A 56 -21.97 9.77 5.11
CA GLY A 56 -23.36 10.09 5.40
C GLY A 56 -24.16 8.91 5.99
N PRO A 57 -25.43 9.14 6.37
CA PRO A 57 -26.27 8.10 6.97
C PRO A 57 -26.38 6.87 6.07
N LYS A 58 -25.99 5.70 6.60
CA LYS A 58 -25.96 4.42 5.87
C LYS A 58 -25.16 4.47 4.55
N GLY A 59 -24.19 5.37 4.42
CA GLY A 59 -23.39 5.52 3.20
C GLY A 59 -24.09 6.25 2.05
N SER A 60 -25.19 6.96 2.32
CA SER A 60 -25.99 7.65 1.29
C SER A 60 -25.17 8.62 0.43
N ARG A 61 -24.41 9.51 1.06
CA ARG A 61 -23.62 10.55 0.39
C ARG A 61 -22.58 9.97 -0.57
N VAL A 62 -21.71 9.10 -0.05
CA VAL A 62 -20.69 8.43 -0.89
C VAL A 62 -21.32 7.58 -2.00
N ARG A 63 -22.48 6.95 -1.77
CA ARG A 63 -23.20 6.20 -2.82
C ARG A 63 -23.69 7.11 -3.95
N MET A 64 -24.17 8.31 -3.65
CA MET A 64 -24.59 9.25 -4.69
C MET A 64 -23.41 9.70 -5.56
N VAL A 65 -22.25 9.97 -4.93
CA VAL A 65 -21.01 10.25 -5.67
C VAL A 65 -20.58 9.05 -6.54
N VAL A 66 -20.58 7.83 -6.00
CA VAL A 66 -20.25 6.60 -6.74
C VAL A 66 -21.20 6.39 -7.94
N ASN A 67 -22.49 6.68 -7.77
CA ASN A 67 -23.48 6.58 -8.84
C ASN A 67 -23.20 7.58 -9.97
N GLU A 68 -22.88 8.83 -9.64
CA GLU A 68 -22.52 9.84 -10.64
C GLU A 68 -21.20 9.49 -11.36
N LEU A 69 -20.30 8.79 -10.67
CA LEU A 69 -19.08 8.22 -11.25
C LEU A 69 -19.30 6.88 -11.98
N ARG A 70 -20.55 6.46 -12.21
CA ARG A 70 -20.93 5.21 -12.91
C ARG A 70 -20.34 3.95 -12.26
N GLY A 71 -20.29 3.91 -10.94
CA GLY A 71 -19.85 2.74 -10.18
C GLY A 71 -18.37 2.71 -9.84
N GLU A 72 -17.59 3.76 -10.15
CA GLU A 72 -16.23 3.94 -9.63
C GLU A 72 -16.24 3.83 -8.10
N LYS A 73 -15.47 2.90 -7.54
CA LYS A 73 -15.41 2.71 -6.08
C LYS A 73 -14.65 3.86 -5.43
N VAL A 74 -15.15 4.39 -4.33
CA VAL A 74 -14.49 5.47 -3.59
C VAL A 74 -14.21 5.02 -2.17
N ASP A 75 -12.93 4.99 -1.81
CA ASP A 75 -12.50 4.79 -0.42
C ASP A 75 -12.23 6.16 0.21
N ILE A 76 -12.87 6.44 1.35
CA ILE A 76 -12.70 7.69 2.11
C ILE A 76 -11.75 7.40 3.27
N ILE A 77 -10.61 8.09 3.28
CA ILE A 77 -9.48 7.80 4.16
C ILE A 77 -9.29 8.98 5.11
N PRO A 78 -9.19 8.75 6.43
CA PRO A 78 -8.79 9.80 7.35
C PRO A 78 -7.33 10.19 7.08
N TRP A 79 -7.11 11.46 6.74
CA TRP A 79 -5.77 12.02 6.60
C TRP A 79 -5.08 12.10 7.96
N ALA A 80 -3.76 11.99 7.97
CA ALA A 80 -2.95 12.19 9.17
C ALA A 80 -1.62 12.87 8.80
N GLU A 81 -1.13 13.72 9.70
CA GLU A 81 0.21 14.33 9.58
C GLU A 81 1.32 13.29 9.76
N ASP A 82 1.13 12.37 10.71
CA ASP A 82 2.04 11.26 10.91
C ASP A 82 2.01 10.31 9.70
N ALA A 83 3.16 10.15 9.04
CA ALA A 83 3.29 9.38 7.81
C ALA A 83 2.94 7.89 8.02
N SER A 84 3.36 7.31 9.14
CA SER A 84 3.07 5.91 9.49
C SER A 84 1.56 5.67 9.58
N ARG A 85 0.85 6.54 10.33
CA ARG A 85 -0.60 6.51 10.44
C ARG A 85 -1.29 6.77 9.11
N PHE A 86 -0.82 7.73 8.31
CA PHE A 86 -1.47 8.05 7.04
C PHE A 86 -1.34 6.91 6.02
N VAL A 87 -0.15 6.29 5.92
CA VAL A 87 0.07 5.08 5.11
C VAL A 87 -0.80 3.92 5.57
N SER A 88 -0.87 3.69 6.88
CA SER A 88 -1.76 2.66 7.45
C SER A 88 -3.22 2.90 7.06
N ASN A 89 -3.71 4.13 7.20
CA ASN A 89 -5.08 4.50 6.82
C ASN A 89 -5.33 4.30 5.31
N ALA A 90 -4.37 4.69 4.47
CA ALA A 90 -4.49 4.64 3.01
C ALA A 90 -4.63 3.21 2.45
N LEU A 91 -4.16 2.20 3.17
CA LEU A 91 -4.29 0.79 2.79
C LEU A 91 -5.66 0.18 3.12
N SER A 92 -6.55 0.92 3.79
CA SER A 92 -7.94 0.53 4.00
C SER A 92 -8.57 0.04 2.68
N PRO A 93 -9.27 -1.10 2.68
CA PRO A 93 -9.82 -1.82 3.84
C PRO A 93 -8.87 -2.81 4.53
N ALA A 94 -7.63 -2.96 4.05
CA ALA A 94 -6.70 -3.92 4.65
C ALA A 94 -6.25 -3.45 6.04
N LYS A 95 -6.19 -4.39 7.00
CA LYS A 95 -5.68 -4.11 8.35
C LYS A 95 -4.17 -4.22 8.36
N VAL A 96 -3.52 -3.12 8.73
CA VAL A 96 -2.06 -3.03 8.87
C VAL A 96 -1.67 -3.33 10.31
N LYS A 97 -0.60 -4.11 10.48
CA LYS A 97 -0.04 -4.43 11.80
C LYS A 97 1.00 -3.40 12.22
N GLU A 98 1.89 -3.04 11.30
CA GLU A 98 3.01 -2.14 11.55
C GLU A 98 3.37 -1.38 10.27
N VAL A 99 3.77 -0.12 10.41
CA VAL A 99 4.36 0.67 9.32
C VAL A 99 5.68 1.24 9.81
N ARG A 100 6.76 0.94 9.09
CA ARG A 100 8.10 1.48 9.32
C ARG A 100 8.40 2.48 8.21
N ILE A 101 8.72 3.69 8.62
CA ILE A 101 9.01 4.79 7.71
C ILE A 101 10.53 4.94 7.59
N ASP A 102 11.01 4.95 6.36
CA ASP A 102 12.36 5.35 5.99
C ASP A 102 12.27 6.70 5.24
N PRO A 103 12.54 7.82 5.94
CA PRO A 103 12.48 9.15 5.35
C PRO A 103 13.53 9.38 4.25
N ASP A 104 14.70 8.74 4.36
CA ASP A 104 15.81 8.97 3.44
C ASP A 104 15.47 8.43 2.04
N THR A 105 14.79 7.28 1.99
CA THR A 105 14.34 6.67 0.73
C THR A 105 12.88 6.96 0.38
N GLN A 106 12.18 7.75 1.21
CA GLN A 106 10.73 8.01 1.10
C GLN A 106 9.91 6.71 0.95
N THR A 107 10.30 5.68 1.70
CA THR A 107 9.69 4.34 1.66
C THR A 107 8.98 4.03 2.96
N ALA A 108 7.81 3.41 2.86
CA ALA A 108 7.07 2.83 3.95
C ALA A 108 7.06 1.30 3.81
N GLU A 109 7.76 0.60 4.70
CA GLU A 109 7.64 -0.85 4.84
C GLU A 109 6.40 -1.14 5.71
N VAL A 110 5.44 -1.85 5.13
CA VAL A 110 4.14 -2.15 5.74
C VAL A 110 4.06 -3.64 5.99
N ILE A 111 3.80 -3.99 7.26
CA ILE A 111 3.58 -5.36 7.69
C ILE A 111 2.09 -5.57 7.86
N VAL A 112 1.56 -6.58 7.20
CA VAL A 112 0.15 -7.00 7.30
C VAL A 112 0.06 -8.46 7.74
N PRO A 113 -1.05 -8.89 8.36
CA PRO A 113 -1.30 -10.31 8.56
C PRO A 113 -1.30 -11.07 7.22
N ASP A 114 -0.87 -12.33 7.22
CA ASP A 114 -0.77 -13.15 5.98
C ASP A 114 -2.09 -13.19 5.18
N PHE A 115 -3.23 -13.32 5.86
CA PHE A 115 -4.55 -13.34 5.23
C PHE A 115 -4.99 -11.97 4.65
N GLN A 116 -4.32 -10.88 5.02
CA GLN A 116 -4.57 -9.53 4.52
C GLN A 116 -3.66 -9.17 3.34
N LEU A 117 -2.58 -9.92 3.07
CA LEU A 117 -1.58 -9.57 2.06
C LEU A 117 -2.20 -9.29 0.68
N SER A 118 -3.04 -10.21 0.20
CA SER A 118 -3.72 -10.06 -1.09
C SER A 118 -4.65 -8.85 -1.13
N LEU A 119 -5.36 -8.57 -0.03
CA LEU A 119 -6.25 -7.41 0.07
C LEU A 119 -5.48 -6.09 0.12
N ALA A 120 -4.36 -6.06 0.84
CA ALA A 120 -3.48 -4.91 0.98
C ALA A 120 -2.88 -4.51 -0.37
N ILE A 121 -2.42 -5.49 -1.16
CA ILE A 121 -1.94 -5.29 -2.52
C ILE A 121 -3.12 -4.88 -3.44
N GLY A 122 -4.22 -5.61 -3.36
CA GLY A 122 -5.41 -5.46 -4.20
C GLY A 122 -5.23 -6.07 -5.60
N LYS A 123 -6.34 -6.16 -6.35
CA LYS A 123 -6.33 -6.65 -7.73
C LYS A 123 -5.34 -5.84 -8.57
N GLU A 124 -4.39 -6.49 -9.23
CA GLU A 124 -3.34 -5.86 -10.05
C GLU A 124 -2.56 -4.76 -9.30
N GLY A 125 -2.42 -4.90 -7.97
CA GLY A 125 -1.73 -3.93 -7.13
C GLY A 125 -2.47 -2.60 -6.97
N GLN A 126 -3.74 -2.51 -7.37
CA GLN A 126 -4.48 -1.24 -7.40
C GLN A 126 -4.60 -0.58 -6.03
N ASN A 127 -4.80 -1.35 -4.95
CA ASN A 127 -4.95 -0.76 -3.62
C ASN A 127 -3.64 -0.12 -3.15
N ALA A 128 -2.54 -0.87 -3.23
CA ALA A 128 -1.21 -0.38 -2.89
C ALA A 128 -0.78 0.82 -3.75
N ARG A 129 -1.04 0.77 -5.06
CA ARG A 129 -0.69 1.86 -5.99
C ARG A 129 -1.49 3.13 -5.71
N LEU A 130 -2.80 3.02 -5.44
CA LEU A 130 -3.61 4.18 -5.04
C LEU A 130 -3.19 4.72 -3.68
N ALA A 131 -2.86 3.86 -2.71
CA ALA A 131 -2.34 4.28 -1.41
C ALA A 131 -1.01 5.04 -1.56
N ALA A 132 -0.06 4.52 -2.34
CA ALA A 132 1.22 5.16 -2.61
C ALA A 132 1.05 6.53 -3.27
N ARG A 133 0.14 6.65 -4.26
CA ARG A 133 -0.19 7.94 -4.88
C ARG A 133 -0.89 8.90 -3.91
N LEU A 134 -1.71 8.38 -2.99
CA LEU A 134 -2.46 9.18 -2.03
C LEU A 134 -1.56 9.74 -0.94
N THR A 135 -0.55 8.99 -0.49
CA THR A 135 0.34 9.42 0.58
C THR A 135 1.62 10.07 0.08
N GLY A 136 1.99 9.80 -1.18
CA GLY A 136 3.28 10.18 -1.74
C GLY A 136 4.43 9.26 -1.34
N TRP A 137 4.18 8.19 -0.57
CA TRP A 137 5.21 7.25 -0.14
C TRP A 137 5.31 6.05 -1.08
N ARG A 138 6.54 5.55 -1.30
CA ARG A 138 6.71 4.21 -1.87
C ARG A 138 6.27 3.21 -0.80
N ILE A 139 5.32 2.32 -1.12
CA ILE A 139 4.79 1.34 -0.16
C ILE A 139 5.30 -0.05 -0.53
N ASP A 140 6.06 -0.66 0.38
CA ASP A 140 6.49 -2.07 0.30
C ASP A 140 5.66 -2.89 1.30
N ILE A 141 4.89 -3.86 0.81
CA ILE A 141 3.95 -4.63 1.64
C ILE A 141 4.50 -6.04 1.83
N LYS A 142 4.68 -6.43 3.09
CA LYS A 142 5.10 -7.77 3.49
C LYS A 142 4.10 -8.39 4.45
N SER A 143 3.95 -9.70 4.38
CA SER A 143 3.27 -10.43 5.44
C SER A 143 4.19 -10.68 6.64
N GLU A 144 3.60 -10.99 7.79
CA GLU A 144 4.34 -11.41 8.99
C GLU A 144 5.29 -12.59 8.69
N SER A 145 4.82 -13.59 7.96
CA SER A 145 5.63 -14.74 7.56
C SER A 145 6.80 -14.34 6.66
N GLN A 146 6.60 -13.43 5.71
CA GLN A 146 7.67 -12.92 4.84
C GLN A 146 8.73 -12.17 5.64
N LEU A 147 8.32 -11.30 6.57
CA LEU A 147 9.25 -10.58 7.43
C LEU A 147 10.07 -11.53 8.31
N SER A 148 9.42 -12.53 8.92
CA SER A 148 10.09 -13.53 9.76
C SER A 148 11.15 -14.32 8.98
N GLN A 149 10.82 -14.76 7.76
CA GLN A 149 11.78 -15.45 6.90
C GLN A 149 12.97 -14.56 6.51
N GLU A 150 12.73 -13.28 6.25
CA GLU A 150 13.80 -12.33 5.94
C GLU A 150 14.73 -12.12 7.15
N GLN A 151 14.18 -12.00 8.35
CA GLN A 151 14.94 -11.86 9.59
C GLN A 151 15.80 -13.11 9.88
N LEU A 152 15.24 -14.31 9.71
CA LEU A 152 15.96 -15.57 9.85
C LEU A 152 17.14 -15.67 8.85
N ARG A 153 16.92 -15.30 7.59
CA ARG A 153 17.98 -15.28 6.56
C ARG A 153 19.10 -14.30 6.91
N LYS A 154 18.77 -13.11 7.40
CA LYS A 154 19.78 -12.11 7.82
C LYS A 154 20.61 -12.58 9.01
N GLN A 155 20.03 -13.33 9.94
CA GLN A 155 20.75 -13.90 11.09
C GLN A 155 21.62 -15.11 10.73
N ALA A 156 21.23 -15.90 9.74
CA ALA A 156 22.00 -17.07 9.28
C ALA A 156 23.20 -16.72 8.37
N ALA A 157 23.15 -15.58 7.68
CA ALA A 157 24.22 -15.12 6.78
C ALA A 157 25.62 -15.02 7.44
N PRO A 158 25.79 -14.47 8.66
CA PRO A 158 27.11 -14.45 9.31
C PRO A 158 27.63 -15.82 9.76
N ALA A 159 26.77 -16.84 9.94
CA ALA A 159 27.18 -18.18 10.36
C ALA A 159 27.73 -19.03 9.19
N MET A 160 27.20 -18.86 7.98
CA MET A 160 27.70 -19.56 6.77
C MET A 160 29.02 -18.98 6.25
N ALA A 161 29.31 -17.70 6.51
CA ALA A 161 30.58 -17.08 6.14
C ALA A 161 31.76 -17.55 7.03
N GLN A 162 31.48 -18.06 8.23
CA GLN A 162 32.50 -18.54 9.18
C GLN A 162 32.81 -20.03 9.06
N SER A 163 31.92 -20.84 8.47
CA SER A 163 32.11 -22.29 8.32
C SER A 163 32.92 -22.64 7.08
N GLY A 164 34.00 -21.91 6.78
CA GLY A 164 34.84 -22.10 5.59
C GLY A 164 35.13 -23.58 5.34
N VAL A 165 34.34 -24.20 4.47
CA VAL A 165 34.60 -25.55 3.99
C VAL A 165 35.71 -25.38 2.97
N PRO A 166 36.94 -25.87 3.22
CA PRO A 166 37.94 -25.88 2.19
C PRO A 166 37.41 -26.85 1.13
N SER A 167 37.17 -26.34 -0.08
CA SER A 167 37.11 -27.19 -1.26
C SER A 167 38.47 -27.89 -1.34
N GLY A 168 38.52 -29.13 -0.87
CA GLY A 168 39.72 -29.95 -0.88
C GLY A 168 40.15 -30.20 -2.31
N ALA A 169 41.24 -29.53 -2.70
CA ALA A 169 42.07 -29.95 -3.81
C ALA A 169 42.97 -31.11 -3.37
N GLY A 170 42.98 -32.17 -4.17
CA GLY A 170 43.96 -33.27 -4.17
C GLY A 170 43.64 -34.17 -5.36
N ALA A 171 44.31 -33.97 -6.52
CA ALA A 171 45.43 -34.81 -6.98
C ALA A 171 45.03 -36.30 -7.00
N GLY A 172 44.84 -36.99 -8.12
CA GLY A 172 45.48 -36.91 -9.43
C GLY A 172 46.01 -38.31 -9.72
N GLU A 173 45.57 -38.97 -10.79
CA GLU A 173 46.41 -40.00 -11.44
C GLU A 173 45.95 -40.27 -12.87
N SER A 174 46.97 -40.34 -13.72
CA SER A 174 46.94 -40.51 -15.16
C SER A 174 46.76 -41.99 -15.50
N ALA A 175 45.94 -42.31 -16.50
CA ALA A 175 46.09 -43.55 -17.25
C ALA A 175 45.71 -43.35 -18.72
N LYS A 176 46.74 -43.42 -19.58
CA LYS A 176 46.64 -43.59 -21.03
C LYS A 176 46.16 -45.01 -21.36
N ALA A 177 45.23 -45.13 -22.31
CA ALA A 177 45.12 -46.17 -23.34
C ALA A 177 44.00 -45.68 -24.29
N GLY A 178 44.11 -45.56 -25.62
CA GLY A 178 44.95 -46.26 -26.58
C GLY A 178 44.09 -47.25 -27.37
N ALA A 179 43.72 -46.89 -28.62
CA ALA A 179 43.20 -47.75 -29.70
C ALA A 179 41.78 -48.37 -29.46
N GLU A 180 40.86 -48.68 -30.39
CA GLU A 180 40.79 -49.03 -31.83
C GLU A 180 39.36 -48.68 -32.31
N ALA A 181 39.17 -48.05 -33.46
CA ALA A 181 38.80 -48.66 -34.75
C ALA A 181 37.39 -49.32 -34.84
N SER A 182 36.54 -48.67 -35.67
CA SER A 182 35.37 -49.15 -36.44
C SER A 182 34.03 -48.51 -36.08
#